data_AF-A0A383DF80-F1
#
_entry.id   AF-A0A383DF80-F1
#
_cell.length_a   1.000
_cell.length_b   1.000
_cell.length_c   1.000
_cell.angle_alpha   90.00
_cell.angle_beta   90.00
_cell.angle_gamma   90.00
#
_symmetry.space_group_name_H-M   'P 1'
#
loop_
_entity.id
_entity.type
_entity.pdbx_description
1 polymer ?
#
loop_
_entity_poly.entity_id
_entity_poly.type
_entity_poly.pdbx_seq_one_letter_code
_entity_poly.pdbx_strand_id
1 'polypeptide(L)'
;GLHKPASVHICVTLRHTQPGVAEKFITDLNEAVDHVKEAPVEEGGMAPIYGMAATLPLRSVVSDLLNRYLDLYYKVSSKDRKS
;
A
#
# COMPACT_ATOMS: atom_id res chain seq x y z
N GLY A 1 -11.25 -10.86 1.29
CA GLY A 1 -10.38 -9.77 0.81
C GLY A 1 -11.22 -8.52 0.70
N LEU A 2 -10.82 -7.45 1.38
CA LEU A 2 -11.53 -6.16 1.46
C LEU A 2 -11.29 -5.25 0.23
N HIS A 3 -11.10 -5.86 -0.95
CA HIS A 3 -10.87 -5.14 -2.21
C HIS A 3 -12.13 -4.95 -3.05
N LYS A 4 -13.29 -5.46 -2.59
CA LYS A 4 -14.60 -5.34 -3.26
C LYS A 4 -15.68 -5.08 -2.20
N PRO A 5 -16.10 -3.82 -1.98
CA PRO A 5 -15.68 -2.58 -2.65
C PRO A 5 -14.25 -2.14 -2.29
N ALA A 6 -13.71 -1.15 -3.01
CA ALA A 6 -12.42 -0.54 -2.66
C ALA A 6 -12.48 0.02 -1.23
N SER A 7 -11.57 -0.45 -0.36
CA SER A 7 -11.53 -0.03 1.03
C SER A 7 -10.13 -0.18 1.60
N VAL A 8 -9.87 0.55 2.69
CA VAL A 8 -8.71 0.38 3.56
C VAL A 8 -9.20 -0.16 4.91
N HIS A 9 -8.40 -1.01 5.56
CA HIS A 9 -8.74 -1.52 6.89
C HIS A 9 -7.52 -1.44 7.82
N ILE A 10 -7.79 -1.30 9.10
CA ILE A 10 -6.79 -1.37 10.16
C ILE A 10 -7.24 -2.42 11.17
N CYS A 11 -6.35 -3.37 11.45
CA CYS A 11 -6.54 -4.32 12.53
C CYS A 11 -6.00 -3.71 13.84
N VAL A 12 -6.91 -3.28 14.71
CA VAL A 12 -6.55 -2.67 16.01
C VAL A 12 -5.94 -3.72 16.93
N THR A 13 -4.88 -3.34 17.62
CA THR A 13 -4.10 -4.18 18.55
C THR A 13 -3.70 -3.37 19.77
N LEU A 14 -3.09 -4.01 20.79
CA LEU A 14 -2.57 -3.32 21.99
C LEU A 14 -1.56 -2.19 21.69
N ARG A 15 -0.92 -2.19 20.52
CA ARG A 15 -0.03 -1.08 20.13
C ARG A 15 -0.80 0.20 19.83
N HIS A 16 -2.04 0.08 19.38
CA HIS A 16 -2.91 1.21 19.05
C HIS A 16 -3.57 1.84 20.28
N THR A 17 -3.52 1.18 21.44
CA THR A 17 -4.06 1.71 22.71
C THR A 17 -3.03 2.52 23.49
N GLN A 18 -1.81 2.68 22.98
CA GLN A 18 -0.81 3.52 23.63
C GLN A 18 -1.29 4.99 23.59
N PRO A 19 -1.01 5.78 24.64
CA PRO A 19 -1.45 7.17 24.70
C PRO A 19 -1.04 7.95 23.45
N GLY A 20 -2.00 8.64 22.82
CA GLY A 20 -1.76 9.49 21.65
C GLY A 20 -1.83 8.79 20.29
N VAL A 21 -1.84 7.45 20.22
CA VAL A 21 -1.82 6.74 18.92
C VAL A 21 -3.15 6.88 18.18
N ALA A 22 -4.27 6.78 18.90
CA ALA A 22 -5.59 6.93 18.30
C ALA A 22 -5.83 8.37 17.82
N GLU A 23 -5.45 9.35 18.64
CA GLU A 23 -5.58 10.77 18.33
C GLU A 23 -4.75 11.14 17.11
N LYS A 24 -3.48 10.69 17.08
CA LYS A 24 -2.61 10.91 15.92
C LYS A 24 -3.20 10.28 14.66
N PHE A 25 -3.71 9.05 14.74
CA PHE A 25 -4.30 8.37 13.60
C PHE A 25 -5.50 9.15 13.03
N ILE A 26 -6.38 9.67 13.89
CA ILE A 26 -7.54 10.45 13.46
C ILE A 26 -7.13 11.80 12.84
N THR A 27 -6.14 12.49 13.42
CA THR A 27 -5.60 13.72 12.83
C THR A 27 -5.03 13.47 11.45
N ASP A 28 -4.12 12.48 11.31
CA ASP A 28 -3.50 12.15 10.03
C ASP A 28 -4.56 11.72 8.99
N LEU A 29 -5.59 10.98 9.40
CA LEU A 29 -6.67 10.54 8.50
C LEU A 29 -7.51 11.71 8.00
N ASN A 30 -7.84 12.67 8.86
CA ASN A 30 -8.59 13.86 8.46
C ASN A 30 -7.79 14.71 7.47
N GLU A 31 -6.50 14.95 7.75
CA GLU A 31 -5.60 15.67 6.85
C GLU A 31 -5.50 14.99 5.48
N ALA A 32 -5.34 13.67 5.45
CA ALA A 32 -5.29 12.91 4.20
C ALA A 32 -6.60 12.97 3.40
N VAL A 33 -7.75 12.92 4.09
CA VAL A 33 -9.07 13.03 3.45
C VAL A 33 -9.27 14.43 2.86
N ASP A 34 -8.88 15.47 3.59
CA ASP A 34 -9.04 16.84 3.13
C ASP A 34 -8.09 17.14 1.95
N HIS A 35 -6.85 16.65 1.99
CA HIS A 35 -5.91 16.72 0.86
C HIS A 35 -6.50 16.11 -0.43
N VAL A 36 -7.06 14.90 -0.34
CA VAL A 36 -7.64 14.21 -1.51
C VAL A 36 -8.93 14.89 -2.02
N LYS A 37 -9.71 15.54 -1.13
CA LYS A 37 -10.88 16.33 -1.56
C LYS A 37 -10.46 17.57 -2.35
N GLU A 38 -9.35 18.20 -1.99
CA GLU A 38 -8.84 19.41 -2.63
C GLU A 38 -8.15 19.13 -3.98
N ALA A 39 -7.48 17.97 -4.12
CA ALA A 39 -6.86 17.51 -5.36
C ALA A 39 -7.26 16.05 -5.69
N PRO A 40 -8.41 15.84 -6.38
CA PRO A 40 -8.94 14.48 -6.60
C PRO A 40 -8.08 13.59 -7.52
N VAL A 41 -7.02 14.12 -8.14
CA VAL A 41 -6.14 13.37 -9.05
C VAL A 41 -4.68 13.73 -8.79
N GLU A 42 -4.07 13.11 -7.79
CA GLU A 42 -2.61 13.05 -7.70
C GLU A 42 -2.11 11.68 -8.19
N GLU A 43 -1.21 11.68 -9.19
CA GLU A 43 -0.56 10.47 -9.73
C GLU A 43 0.62 9.97 -8.86
N GLY A 44 0.65 10.34 -7.58
CA GLY A 44 1.76 10.06 -6.67
C GLY A 44 1.60 8.76 -5.87
N GLY A 45 2.66 7.95 -5.78
CA GLY A 45 2.76 6.84 -4.83
C GLY A 45 2.18 5.49 -5.31
N MET A 46 1.79 4.62 -4.38
CA MET A 46 1.29 3.26 -4.69
C MET A 46 -0.21 3.22 -5.03
N ALA A 47 -0.94 4.32 -4.85
CA ALA A 47 -2.39 4.38 -5.06
C ALA A 47 -2.82 3.95 -6.48
N PRO A 48 -2.12 4.33 -7.57
CA PRO A 48 -2.42 3.85 -8.92
C PRO A 48 -2.30 2.32 -9.05
N ILE A 49 -1.37 1.68 -8.33
CA ILE A 49 -1.19 0.21 -8.38
C ILE A 49 -2.40 -0.50 -7.78
N TYR A 50 -2.93 0.00 -6.65
CA TYR A 50 -4.13 -0.57 -6.03
C TYR A 50 -5.40 -0.30 -6.85
N GLY A 51 -5.54 0.88 -7.45
CA GLY A 51 -6.64 1.19 -8.37
C GLY A 51 -6.64 0.32 -9.63
N MET A 52 -5.47 0.09 -10.24
CA MET A 52 -5.32 -0.84 -11.36
C MET A 52 -5.60 -2.29 -10.98
N ALA A 53 -5.12 -2.74 -9.81
CA ALA A 53 -5.39 -4.10 -9.32
C ALA A 53 -6.88 -4.35 -9.03
N ALA A 54 -7.63 -3.32 -8.63
CA ALA A 54 -9.07 -3.42 -8.38
C ALA A 54 -9.91 -3.41 -9.67
N THR A 55 -9.40 -2.81 -10.76
CA THR A 55 -10.15 -2.59 -12.03
C THR A 55 -9.78 -3.54 -13.16
N LEU A 56 -8.56 -4.10 -13.20
CA LEU A 56 -8.13 -4.95 -14.31
C LEU A 56 -8.62 -6.41 -14.19
N PRO A 57 -9.35 -6.96 -15.18
CA PRO A 57 -9.78 -8.35 -15.21
C PRO A 57 -8.68 -9.32 -15.72
N LEU A 58 -7.41 -9.04 -15.44
CA LEU A 58 -6.27 -9.83 -15.94
C LEU A 58 -5.49 -10.42 -14.77
N ARG A 59 -6.00 -11.53 -14.23
CA ARG A 59 -5.32 -12.32 -13.18
C ARG A 59 -3.86 -12.67 -13.53
N SER A 60 -3.56 -12.82 -14.83
CA SER A 60 -2.20 -13.07 -15.33
C SER A 60 -1.23 -11.91 -15.05
N VAL A 61 -1.63 -10.67 -15.29
CA VAL A 61 -0.79 -9.48 -15.08
C VAL A 61 -0.46 -9.29 -13.59
N VAL A 62 -1.42 -9.55 -12.71
CA VAL A 62 -1.19 -9.51 -11.25
C VAL A 62 -0.22 -10.61 -10.82
N SER A 63 -0.36 -11.82 -11.38
CA SER A 63 0.56 -12.92 -11.10
C SER A 63 1.99 -12.59 -11.54
N ASP A 64 2.16 -12.01 -12.73
CA ASP A 64 3.48 -11.64 -13.26
C ASP A 64 4.13 -10.52 -12.44
N LEU A 65 3.34 -9.55 -11.96
CA LEU A 65 3.82 -8.50 -11.07
C LEU A 65 4.31 -9.08 -9.73
N LEU A 66 3.53 -9.97 -9.11
CA LEU A 66 3.89 -10.62 -7.85
C LEU A 66 5.14 -11.50 -8.00
N ASN A 67 5.25 -12.24 -9.11
CA ASN A 67 6.44 -13.05 -9.41
C ASN A 67 7.69 -12.17 -9.52
N ARG A 68 7.63 -11.06 -10.28
CA ARG A 68 8.75 -10.11 -10.38
C ARG A 68 9.10 -9.47 -9.03
N TYR A 69 8.10 -9.20 -8.19
CA TYR A 69 8.33 -8.66 -6.86
C TYR A 69 9.07 -9.65 -5.95
N LEU A 70 8.71 -10.93 -6.02
CA LEU A 70 9.44 -12.01 -5.32
C LEU A 70 10.87 -12.17 -5.85
N ASP A 71 11.07 -12.14 -7.16
CA ASP A 71 12.41 -12.20 -7.76
C ASP A 71 13.32 -11.05 -7.28
N LEU A 72 12.76 -9.84 -7.12
CA LEU A 72 13.47 -8.69 -6.56
C LEU A 72 13.84 -8.91 -5.08
N TYR A 73 12.93 -9.48 -4.28
CA TYR A 73 13.16 -9.78 -2.88
C TYR A 73 14.32 -10.78 -2.67
N TYR A 74 14.46 -11.74 -3.59
CA TYR A 74 15.50 -12.77 -3.54
C TYR A 74 16.72 -12.44 -4.41
N LYS A 75 16.80 -11.24 -5.00
CA LYS A 75 17.93 -10.83 -5.81
C LYS A 75 19.16 -10.60 -4.93
N VAL A 76 20.10 -11.54 -4.97
CA VAL A 76 21.44 -11.34 -4.38
C VAL A 76 22.30 -10.54 -5.36
N SER A 77 22.75 -9.35 -4.94
CA SER A 77 23.73 -8.55 -5.69
C SER A 77 25.10 -9.22 -5.56
N SER A 78 25.76 -9.55 -6.67
CA SER A 78 27.06 -10.26 -6.68
C SER A 78 28.25 -9.39 -6.25
N LYS A 79 28.06 -8.44 -5.32
CA LYS A 79 29.12 -7.56 -4.81
C LYS A 79 29.83 -8.07 -3.54
N ASP A 80 29.41 -9.22 -2.99
CA ASP A 80 29.99 -9.79 -1.76
C ASP A 80 30.92 -10.99 -1.98
N ARG A 81 31.55 -11.12 -3.16
CA ARG A 81 32.72 -12.01 -3.33
C ARG A 81 33.99 -11.18 -3.56
N LYS A 82 34.53 -10.64 -2.48
CA LYS A 82 35.96 -10.37 -2.36
C LYS A 82 36.58 -11.51 -1.55
N SER A 83 37.37 -12.35 -2.21
CA SER A 83 38.55 -13.00 -1.66
C SER A 83 39.57 -13.13 -2.76
#